data_AF-A0A0D2R9S3-F1
#
_entry.id   AF-A0A0D2R9S3-F1
#
_cell.length_a   1.000
_cell.length_b   1.000
_cell.length_c   1.000
_cell.angle_alpha   90.00
_cell.angle_beta   90.00
_cell.angle_gamma   90.00
#
_symmetry.space_group_name_H-M   'P 1'
#
loop_
_entity.id
_entity.type
_entity.pdbx_description
1 polymer ?
#
loop_
_entity_poly.entity_id
_entity_poly.type
_entity_poly.pdbx_seq_one_letter_code
_entity_poly.pdbx_strand_id
1 'polypeptide(L)'
;LVGEVRKYFTSRKVVQKTIHKALKTVKGVETKCIFSSSNDHETKAMVSLLREAEAVTSSMFEYLFTLISGPMERSKCGSWALVSKLLHHKRIACEQTGRRDINEFEKVDAALRSVMSQKMSKSENVEMPRQLKELELCVQDLEDGLECLFRCMIKARVSLLNALNH
;
A
#
# COMPACT_ATOMS: atom_id res chain seq x y z
N LEU A 1 -18.12 21.49 6.28
CA LEU A 1 -17.26 20.57 7.07
C LEU A 1 -17.73 19.11 7.01
N VAL A 2 -18.83 18.70 7.67
CA VAL A 2 -19.25 17.26 7.73
C VAL A 2 -19.44 16.59 6.36
N GLY A 3 -19.98 17.33 5.37
CA GLY A 3 -20.12 16.83 4.00
C GLY A 3 -18.77 16.51 3.36
N GLU A 4 -17.77 17.39 3.54
CA GLU A 4 -16.41 17.21 3.02
C GLU A 4 -15.68 16.06 3.72
N VAL A 5 -15.81 15.95 5.04
CA VAL A 5 -15.23 14.81 5.79
C VAL A 5 -15.82 13.47 5.32
N ARG A 6 -17.12 13.44 5.00
CA ARG A 6 -17.76 12.25 4.43
C ARG A 6 -17.21 11.92 3.04
N LYS A 7 -17.04 12.92 2.17
CA LYS A 7 -16.45 12.74 0.83
C LYS A 7 -15.03 12.18 0.93
N TYR A 8 -14.22 12.72 1.85
CA TYR A 8 -12.89 12.19 2.15
C TYR A 8 -12.95 10.70 2.50
N PHE A 9 -13.79 10.29 3.45
CA PHE A 9 -13.89 8.87 3.84
C PHE A 9 -14.39 7.97 2.71
N THR A 10 -15.29 8.45 1.86
CA THR A 10 -15.70 7.70 0.66
C THR A 10 -14.53 7.51 -0.30
N SER A 11 -13.78 8.58 -0.61
CA SER A 11 -12.58 8.52 -1.45
C SER A 11 -11.52 7.60 -0.86
N ARG A 12 -11.20 7.78 0.43
CA ARG A 12 -10.26 6.97 1.22
C ARG A 12 -10.57 5.48 1.13
N LYS A 13 -11.85 5.11 1.27
CA LYS A 13 -12.33 3.73 1.16
C LYS A 13 -12.17 3.16 -0.24
N VAL A 14 -12.34 3.96 -1.28
CA VAL A 14 -12.10 3.54 -2.67
C VAL A 14 -10.60 3.28 -2.88
N VAL A 15 -9.73 4.19 -2.44
CA VAL A 15 -8.27 4.03 -2.53
C VAL A 15 -7.82 2.75 -1.82
N GLN A 16 -8.24 2.54 -0.57
CA GLN A 16 -7.90 1.33 0.20
C GLN A 16 -8.36 0.04 -0.50
N LYS A 17 -9.56 0.03 -1.09
CA LYS A 17 -10.07 -1.14 -1.84
C LYS A 17 -9.25 -1.40 -3.10
N THR A 18 -8.92 -0.36 -3.85
CA THR A 18 -8.14 -0.48 -5.08
C THR A 18 -6.74 -0.99 -4.78
N ILE A 19 -6.09 -0.45 -3.76
CA ILE A 19 -4.77 -0.90 -3.31
C ILE A 19 -4.82 -2.36 -2.85
N HIS A 20 -5.82 -2.74 -2.07
CA HIS A 20 -5.97 -4.13 -1.62
C HIS A 20 -6.12 -5.11 -2.80
N LYS A 21 -6.88 -4.70 -3.83
CA LYS A 21 -7.01 -5.48 -5.07
C LYS A 21 -5.67 -5.60 -5.79
N ALA A 22 -4.90 -4.52 -5.90
CA ALA A 22 -3.58 -4.52 -6.50
C ALA A 22 -2.59 -5.42 -5.75
N LEU A 23 -2.54 -5.34 -4.42
CA LEU A 23 -1.71 -6.21 -3.57
C LEU A 23 -2.02 -7.69 -3.78
N LYS A 24 -3.30 -8.05 -3.91
CA LYS A 24 -3.71 -9.43 -4.21
C LYS A 24 -3.21 -9.90 -5.58
N THR A 25 -3.20 -9.01 -6.57
CA THR A 25 -2.66 -9.31 -7.90
C THR A 25 -1.14 -9.51 -7.85
N VAL A 26 -0.40 -8.63 -7.17
CA VAL A 26 1.07 -8.73 -7.05
C VAL A 26 1.48 -10.06 -6.41
N LYS A 27 0.78 -10.50 -5.35
CA LYS A 27 1.04 -11.80 -4.70
C LYS A 27 0.68 -13.02 -5.54
N GLY A 28 -0.18 -12.85 -6.55
CA GLY A 28 -0.58 -13.94 -7.46
C GLY A 28 0.38 -14.17 -8.63
N VAL A 29 1.31 -13.24 -8.88
CA VAL A 29 2.22 -13.28 -10.05
C VAL A 29 3.47 -14.16 -9.81
N GLU A 30 3.59 -14.84 -8.68
CA GLU A 30 4.71 -15.76 -8.38
C GLU A 30 4.79 -17.02 -9.28
N THR A 31 3.97 -17.15 -10.33
CA THR A 31 3.89 -18.39 -11.11
C THR A 31 4.39 -18.24 -12.54
N LYS A 32 5.53 -18.91 -12.78
CA LYS A 32 6.07 -19.41 -14.07
C LYS A 32 6.34 -18.37 -15.16
N CYS A 33 7.57 -17.87 -15.18
CA CYS A 33 8.22 -17.56 -16.45
C CYS A 33 9.04 -18.78 -16.88
N ILE A 34 8.58 -19.48 -17.91
CA ILE A 34 9.33 -20.55 -18.58
C ILE A 34 10.29 -19.83 -19.52
N PHE A 35 11.42 -19.36 -19.01
CA PHE A 35 12.51 -18.99 -19.91
C PHE A 35 13.07 -20.29 -20.50
N SER A 36 13.04 -20.39 -21.83
CA SER A 36 13.85 -21.37 -22.56
C SER A 36 15.26 -21.30 -21.99
N SER A 37 15.80 -22.43 -21.53
CA SER A 37 17.12 -22.50 -20.91
C SER A 37 18.19 -22.19 -21.95
N SER A 38 18.46 -20.91 -22.18
CA SER A 38 19.71 -20.49 -22.80
C SER A 38 20.84 -21.01 -21.90
N ASN A 39 21.78 -21.75 -22.47
CA ASN A 39 22.94 -22.26 -21.73
C ASN A 39 24.00 -21.17 -21.50
N ASP A 40 23.82 -19.99 -22.08
CA ASP A 40 24.73 -18.86 -21.94
C ASP A 40 24.73 -18.30 -20.50
N HIS A 41 25.93 -18.14 -19.95
CA HIS A 41 26.17 -17.68 -18.59
C HIS A 41 25.76 -16.21 -18.43
N GLU A 42 25.99 -15.39 -19.45
CA GLU A 42 25.66 -13.96 -19.43
C GLU A 42 24.15 -13.73 -19.41
N THR A 43 23.40 -14.45 -20.26
CA THR A 43 21.93 -14.46 -20.25
C THR A 43 21.37 -14.86 -18.88
N LYS A 44 21.93 -15.90 -18.25
CA LYS A 44 21.51 -16.34 -16.91
C LYS A 44 21.76 -15.27 -15.83
N ALA A 45 22.92 -14.61 -15.89
CA ALA A 45 23.25 -13.52 -14.97
C ALA A 45 22.27 -12.34 -15.13
N MET A 46 21.95 -11.94 -16.36
CA MET A 46 20.97 -10.89 -16.64
C MET A 46 19.56 -11.26 -16.12
N VAL A 47 19.11 -12.49 -16.35
CA VAL A 47 17.82 -12.97 -15.81
C VAL A 47 17.81 -12.94 -14.29
N SER A 48 18.89 -13.32 -13.62
CA SER A 48 18.99 -13.27 -12.16
C SER A 48 18.89 -11.84 -11.63
N LEU A 49 19.63 -10.89 -12.20
CA LEU A 49 19.57 -9.47 -11.83
C LEU A 49 18.17 -8.89 -12.04
N LEU A 50 17.50 -9.29 -13.13
CA LEU A 50 16.13 -8.91 -13.41
C LEU A 50 15.14 -9.40 -12.35
N ARG A 51 15.31 -10.64 -11.88
CA ARG A 51 14.49 -11.20 -10.80
C ARG A 51 14.71 -10.49 -9.48
N GLU A 52 15.96 -10.14 -9.16
CA GLU A 52 16.27 -9.37 -7.97
C GLU A 52 15.64 -7.97 -8.03
N ALA A 53 15.79 -7.28 -9.17
CA ALA A 53 15.16 -5.99 -9.39
C ALA A 53 13.62 -6.06 -9.31
N GLU A 54 13.00 -7.11 -9.87
CA GLU A 54 11.56 -7.39 -9.77
C GLU A 54 11.14 -7.60 -8.30
N ALA A 55 11.90 -8.38 -7.53
CA ALA A 55 11.61 -8.66 -6.13
C ALA A 55 11.71 -7.40 -5.26
N VAL A 56 12.78 -6.62 -5.43
CA VAL A 56 12.96 -5.34 -4.72
C VAL A 56 11.83 -4.37 -5.06
N THR A 57 11.53 -4.22 -6.35
CA THR A 57 10.44 -3.35 -6.84
C THR A 57 9.09 -3.78 -6.27
N SER A 58 8.77 -5.08 -6.29
CA SER A 58 7.54 -5.62 -5.73
C SER A 58 7.42 -5.36 -4.22
N SER A 59 8.52 -5.53 -3.48
CA SER A 59 8.58 -5.25 -2.05
C SER A 59 8.35 -3.77 -1.74
N MET A 60 8.94 -2.87 -2.54
CA MET A 60 8.72 -1.43 -2.42
C MET A 60 7.25 -1.06 -2.65
N PHE A 61 6.63 -1.60 -3.70
CA PHE A 61 5.19 -1.38 -3.94
C PHE A 61 4.33 -1.94 -2.82
N GLU A 62 4.64 -3.13 -2.28
CA GLU A 62 3.92 -3.70 -1.14
C GLU A 62 4.01 -2.80 0.10
N TYR A 63 5.19 -2.27 0.40
CA TYR A 63 5.40 -1.32 1.48
C TYR A 63 4.57 -0.04 1.28
N LEU A 64 4.67 0.60 0.10
CA LEU A 64 3.94 1.83 -0.22
C LEU A 64 2.42 1.64 -0.13
N PHE A 65 1.92 0.55 -0.71
CA PHE A 65 0.50 0.20 -0.67
C PHE A 65 0.00 -0.05 0.75
N THR A 66 0.82 -0.67 1.59
CA THR A 66 0.49 -0.88 3.00
C THR A 66 0.50 0.43 3.78
N LEU A 67 1.47 1.31 3.52
CA LEU A 67 1.56 2.64 4.11
C LEU A 67 0.31 3.47 3.78
N ILE A 68 -0.03 3.57 2.49
CA ILE A 68 -1.19 4.33 2.03
C ILE A 68 -2.47 3.71 2.55
N SER A 69 -2.64 2.38 2.55
CA SER A 69 -3.90 1.77 3.00
C SER A 69 -4.12 1.90 4.51
N GLY A 70 -3.05 2.12 5.28
CA GLY A 70 -3.05 2.03 6.73
C GLY A 70 -3.20 0.58 7.21
N PRO A 71 -2.98 0.31 8.52
CA PRO A 71 -3.29 -0.97 9.12
C PRO A 71 -4.77 -1.23 8.87
N MET A 72 -5.06 -2.43 8.37
CA MET A 72 -6.42 -2.92 8.27
C MET A 72 -7.02 -2.87 9.68
N GLU A 73 -7.82 -1.86 10.00
CA GLU A 73 -8.92 -2.09 10.92
C GLU A 73 -9.64 -3.26 10.26
N ARG A 74 -9.55 -4.45 10.86
CA ARG A 74 -10.33 -5.61 10.44
C ARG A 74 -11.78 -5.17 10.63
N SER A 75 -12.32 -4.48 9.63
CA SER A 75 -13.69 -4.02 9.58
C SER A 75 -14.49 -5.27 9.85
N LYS A 76 -15.12 -5.30 11.03
CA LYS A 76 -15.82 -6.42 11.66
C LYS A 76 -15.97 -7.56 10.68
N CYS A 77 -15.10 -8.54 10.82
CA CYS A 77 -15.13 -9.79 10.07
C CYS A 77 -16.60 -10.16 9.87
N GLY A 78 -17.04 -10.14 8.60
CA GLY A 78 -18.45 -10.34 8.26
C GLY A 78 -18.95 -11.62 8.91
N SER A 79 -20.27 -11.70 9.14
CA SER A 79 -21.09 -12.78 9.72
C SER A 79 -20.46 -14.19 9.88
N TRP A 80 -19.60 -14.61 8.96
CA TRP A 80 -18.75 -15.81 8.99
C TRP A 80 -17.65 -15.87 10.07
N ALA A 81 -17.24 -14.75 10.67
CA ALA A 81 -16.27 -14.72 11.78
C ALA A 81 -16.76 -15.45 13.03
N LEU A 82 -18.07 -15.38 13.25
CA LEU A 82 -18.72 -15.98 14.41
C LEU A 82 -18.78 -17.50 14.24
N VAL A 83 -18.94 -17.97 13.01
CA VAL A 83 -18.89 -19.39 12.65
C VAL A 83 -17.47 -19.94 12.78
N SER A 84 -16.44 -19.21 12.35
CA SER A 84 -15.05 -19.65 12.49
C SER A 84 -14.56 -19.69 13.95
N LYS A 85 -15.15 -18.87 14.84
CA LYS A 85 -14.83 -18.89 16.29
C LYS A 85 -15.42 -20.09 17.04
N LEU A 86 -16.45 -20.74 16.48
CA LEU A 86 -17.02 -21.95 17.07
C LEU A 86 -16.17 -23.20 16.75
N LEU A 87 -15.42 -23.16 15.64
CA LEU A 87 -14.65 -24.32 15.14
C LEU A 87 -13.15 -24.28 15.47
N HIS A 88 -12.60 -23.13 15.89
CA HIS A 88 -11.20 -23.01 16.27
C HIS A 88 -11.02 -22.45 17.69
N HIS A 89 -11.34 -23.29 18.68
CA HIS A 89 -10.83 -23.13 20.04
C HIS A 89 -9.34 -23.53 20.10
N LYS A 90 -8.49 -22.80 19.38
CA LYS A 90 -7.05 -22.70 19.68
C LYS A 90 -6.48 -21.43 19.07
N ARG A 91 -6.43 -20.43 19.93
CA ARG A 91 -5.84 -19.10 19.75
C ARG A 91 -4.42 -19.18 19.18
N ILE A 92 -4.12 -18.34 18.18
CA ILE A 92 -2.91 -17.51 18.21
C ILE A 92 -3.36 -16.09 17.89
N ALA A 93 -3.32 -15.24 18.92
CA ALA A 93 -3.40 -13.80 18.76
C ALA A 93 -2.10 -13.36 18.10
N CYS A 94 -2.16 -12.79 16.91
CA CYS A 94 -1.02 -12.09 16.34
C CYS A 94 -0.94 -10.74 17.06
N GLU A 95 -0.13 -10.71 18.11
CA GLU A 95 0.39 -9.49 18.71
C GLU A 95 1.32 -8.84 17.68
N GLN A 96 0.83 -7.83 16.97
CA GLN A 96 1.70 -6.87 16.30
C GLN A 96 1.83 -5.64 17.19
N THR A 97 2.33 -5.84 18.42
CA THR A 97 2.74 -4.76 19.32
C THR A 97 4.20 -4.43 19.05
N GLY A 98 4.44 -3.81 17.90
CA GLY A 98 5.55 -2.87 17.75
C GLY A 98 4.90 -1.50 17.67
N ARG A 99 5.42 -0.50 18.41
CA ARG A 99 4.99 0.90 18.33
C ARG A 99 5.21 1.38 16.89
N ARG A 100 4.23 1.14 16.02
CA ARG A 100 4.21 1.59 14.63
C ARG A 100 4.04 3.10 14.70
N ASP A 101 4.98 3.86 14.14
CA ASP A 101 4.75 5.28 13.93
C ASP A 101 3.48 5.43 13.09
N ILE A 102 2.55 6.21 13.61
CA ILE A 102 1.27 6.48 12.96
C ILE A 102 1.58 7.29 11.71
N ASN A 103 1.29 6.74 10.53
CA ASN A 103 1.55 7.44 9.28
C ASN A 103 0.59 8.62 9.08
N GLU A 104 0.92 9.56 8.19
CA GLU A 104 0.13 10.79 7.98
C GLU A 104 -1.33 10.52 7.59
N PHE A 105 -1.61 9.46 6.81
CA PHE A 105 -2.98 9.07 6.49
C PHE A 105 -3.75 8.62 7.74
N GLU A 106 -3.11 7.88 8.64
CA GLU A 106 -3.73 7.43 9.89
C GLU A 106 -4.00 8.59 10.86
N LYS A 107 -3.11 9.59 10.91
CA LYS A 107 -3.29 10.81 11.73
C LYS A 107 -4.50 11.59 11.25
N VAL A 108 -4.59 11.87 9.95
CA VAL A 108 -5.73 12.58 9.35
C VAL A 108 -7.02 11.79 9.51
N ASP A 109 -7.00 10.47 9.32
CA ASP A 109 -8.16 9.61 9.52
C ASP A 109 -8.68 9.69 10.97
N ALA A 110 -7.79 9.67 11.96
CA ALA A 110 -8.13 9.77 13.38
C ALA A 110 -8.71 11.15 13.74
N ALA A 111 -8.07 12.22 13.26
CA ALA A 111 -8.51 13.59 13.53
C ALA A 111 -9.87 13.88 12.88
N LEU A 112 -10.09 13.43 11.64
CA LEU A 112 -11.39 13.56 10.97
C LEU A 112 -12.49 12.74 11.64
N ARG A 113 -12.19 11.53 12.14
CA ARG A 113 -13.13 10.75 12.96
C ARG A 113 -13.51 11.49 14.25
N SER A 114 -12.53 12.13 14.91
CA SER A 114 -12.77 12.95 16.10
C SER A 114 -13.66 14.15 15.79
N VAL A 115 -13.42 14.87 14.68
CA VAL A 115 -14.28 16.00 14.26
C VAL A 115 -15.71 15.55 13.96
N MET A 116 -15.91 14.34 13.42
CA MET A 116 -17.25 13.78 13.21
C MET A 116 -17.97 13.44 14.52
N SER A 117 -17.25 13.00 15.56
CA SER A 117 -17.84 12.67 16.87
C SER A 117 -18.01 13.90 17.78
N GLN A 118 -17.14 14.90 17.66
CA GLN A 118 -17.14 16.14 18.46
C GLN A 118 -18.22 17.16 18.05
N LYS A 119 -19.12 16.84 17.11
CA LYS A 119 -20.28 17.68 16.79
C LYS A 119 -21.29 17.87 17.95
N MET A 120 -20.95 17.43 19.17
CA MET A 120 -21.63 17.72 20.44
C MET A 120 -21.02 18.89 21.25
N SER A 121 -19.85 19.43 20.90
CA SER A 121 -19.29 20.60 21.61
C SER A 121 -18.40 21.47 20.72
N LYS A 122 -18.71 22.77 20.66
CA LYS A 122 -18.02 23.79 19.86
C LYS A 122 -16.57 23.95 20.35
N SER A 123 -15.60 23.41 19.62
CA SER A 123 -14.18 23.74 19.77
C SER A 123 -13.58 23.96 18.38
N GLU A 124 -12.84 25.05 18.23
CA GLU A 124 -12.16 25.44 17.00
C GLU A 124 -10.87 24.64 16.87
N ASN A 125 -10.85 23.65 15.97
CA ASN A 125 -9.77 22.67 15.86
C ASN A 125 -8.67 23.16 14.91
N VAL A 126 -7.73 23.95 15.44
CA VAL A 126 -6.57 24.53 14.73
C VAL A 126 -5.58 23.47 14.23
N GLU A 127 -5.63 22.24 14.74
CA GLU A 127 -4.73 21.14 14.38
C GLU A 127 -5.08 20.49 13.03
N MET A 128 -6.35 20.53 12.62
CA MET A 128 -6.84 19.89 11.40
C MET A 128 -6.23 20.44 10.09
N PRO A 129 -6.15 21.77 9.87
CA PRO A 129 -5.54 22.34 8.66
C PRO A 129 -4.06 21.95 8.52
N ARG A 130 -3.33 21.87 9.63
CA ARG A 130 -1.91 21.50 9.64
C ARG A 130 -1.72 20.06 9.17
N GLN A 131 -2.48 19.11 9.73
CA GLN A 131 -2.39 17.69 9.37
C GLN A 131 -2.79 17.43 7.90
N LEU A 132 -3.77 18.18 7.38
CA LEU A 132 -4.12 18.11 5.96
C LEU A 132 -2.98 18.60 5.06
N LYS A 133 -2.28 19.66 5.48
CA LYS A 133 -1.13 20.17 4.72
C LYS A 133 0.05 19.20 4.74
N GLU A 134 0.34 18.58 5.89
CA GLU A 134 1.36 17.53 6.01
C GLU A 134 1.01 16.31 5.12
N LEU A 135 -0.27 15.91 5.08
CA LEU A 135 -0.73 14.84 4.18
C LEU A 135 -0.61 15.22 2.70
N GLU A 136 -0.97 16.45 2.31
CA GLU A 136 -0.84 16.93 0.93
C GLU A 136 0.62 16.87 0.46
N LEU A 137 1.56 17.33 1.29
CA LEU A 137 3.00 17.24 0.99
C LEU A 137 3.45 15.78 0.88
N CYS A 138 3.01 14.91 1.79
CA CYS A 138 3.33 13.48 1.75
C CYS A 138 2.80 12.79 0.48
N VAL A 139 1.61 13.17 0.00
CA VAL A 139 1.06 12.67 -1.26
C VAL A 139 1.88 13.17 -2.45
N GLN A 140 2.28 14.45 -2.46
CA GLN A 140 3.10 15.00 -3.54
C GLN A 140 4.47 14.31 -3.62
N ASP A 141 5.18 14.17 -2.49
CA ASP A 141 6.48 13.48 -2.42
C ASP A 141 6.37 12.03 -2.93
N LEU A 142 5.26 11.37 -2.61
CA LEU A 142 4.97 10.02 -3.08
C LEU A 142 4.74 9.98 -4.60
N GLU A 143 3.95 10.91 -5.13
CA GLU A 143 3.68 11.02 -6.57
C GLU A 143 4.97 11.25 -7.36
N ASP A 144 5.81 12.18 -6.91
CA ASP A 144 7.09 12.50 -7.53
C ASP A 144 8.05 11.30 -7.50
N GLY A 145 8.12 10.61 -6.35
CA GLY A 145 8.92 9.41 -6.18
C GLY A 145 8.47 8.26 -7.10
N LEU A 146 7.16 8.03 -7.21
CA LEU A 146 6.58 7.02 -8.10
C LEU A 146 6.85 7.34 -9.57
N GLU A 147 6.72 8.60 -9.97
CA GLU A 147 7.00 9.03 -11.34
C GLU A 147 8.47 8.80 -11.71
N CYS A 148 9.39 9.09 -10.78
CA CYS A 148 10.81 8.79 -10.92
C CYS A 148 11.07 7.29 -11.07
N LEU A 149 10.48 6.47 -10.19
CA LEU A 149 10.62 5.00 -10.24
C LEU A 149 10.14 4.43 -11.57
N PHE A 150 8.96 4.85 -12.06
CA PHE A 150 8.43 4.39 -13.34
C PHE A 150 9.35 4.77 -14.51
N ARG A 151 9.90 5.99 -14.51
CA ARG A 151 10.90 6.40 -15.51
C ARG A 151 12.15 5.50 -15.48
N CYS A 152 12.67 5.21 -14.29
CA CYS A 152 13.83 4.33 -14.13
C CYS A 152 13.55 2.90 -14.63
N MET A 153 12.38 2.34 -14.29
CA MET A 153 11.97 1.02 -14.75
C MET A 153 11.83 0.93 -16.28
N ILE A 154 11.24 1.96 -16.90
CA ILE A 154 11.11 2.03 -18.36
C ILE A 154 12.49 2.06 -19.01
N LYS A 155 13.41 2.91 -18.52
CA LYS A 155 14.79 2.99 -19.03
C LYS A 155 15.51 1.65 -18.90
N ALA A 156 15.44 1.00 -17.74
CA ALA A 156 16.05 -0.31 -17.52
C ALA A 156 15.51 -1.36 -18.51
N ARG A 157 14.18 -1.40 -18.71
CA ARG A 157 13.55 -2.30 -19.68
C ARG A 157 14.02 -2.03 -21.11
N VAL A 158 14.09 -0.77 -21.53
CA VAL A 158 14.57 -0.39 -22.86
C VAL A 158 16.03 -0.81 -23.05
N SER A 159 16.90 -0.52 -22.09
CA SER A 159 18.31 -0.92 -22.15
C SER A 159 18.48 -2.44 -22.27
N LEU A 160 17.69 -3.21 -21.53
CA LEU A 160 17.72 -4.67 -21.60
C LEU A 160 17.21 -5.22 -22.93
N LEU A 161 16.09 -4.69 -23.44
CA LEU A 161 15.58 -5.08 -24.75
C LEU A 161 16.60 -4.77 -25.86
N ASN A 162 17.29 -3.64 -25.76
CA ASN A 162 18.34 -3.28 -26.70
C ASN A 162 19.55 -4.22 -26.61
N ALA A 163 19.96 -4.61 -25.40
CA ALA A 163 21.07 -5.55 -25.20
C ALA A 163 20.75 -6.96 -25.68
N LEU A 164 19.49 -7.40 -25.59
CA LEU A 164 19.05 -8.72 -26.06
C LEU A 164 18.79 -8.79 -27.57
N ASN A 165 18.70 -7.65 -28.24
CA ASN A 165 18.39 -7.55 -29.68
C ASN A 165 19.62 -7.25 -30.55
N HIS A 166 20.81 -7.22 -29.94
CA HIS A 166 22.12 -7.07 -30.59
C HIS A 166 22.91 -8.38 -30.48
#